data_AF-A0A0B6YAN2-F1
#
_entry.id   AF-A0A0B6YAN2-F1
#
_cell.length_a   1.000
_cell.length_b   1.000
_cell.length_c   1.000
_cell.angle_alpha   90.00
_cell.angle_beta   90.00
_cell.angle_gamma   90.00
#
_symmetry.space_group_name_H-M   'P 1'
#
loop_
_entity.id
_entity.type
_entity.pdbx_description
1 polymer ?
#
loop_
_entity_poly.entity_id
_entity_poly.type
_entity_poly.pdbx_seq_one_letter_code
_entity_poly.pdbx_strand_id
1 'polypeptide(L)'
;DIDIVMNSSQWEKIRNVLGNVDGFDLFTPSKVQWKFFMKSLPQGNRPFKFPNVDIFFFNEDETHIWSQTWGAKTSLCSKKSDIFPLARRKFERWNLPVPRLVNMLISAEFGDFDSACKTASYVHKTNVRLSSVSLASIDCHLLHHVFPFVFREINEPGVINEICKVGGKKVGAIKVPIEL
;
A
#
# COMPACT_ATOMS: atom_id res chain seq x y z
N ASP A 1 1.50 -0.92 -9.49
CA ASP A 1 2.66 -0.54 -8.67
C ASP A 1 2.35 -0.92 -7.23
N ILE A 2 3.33 -0.79 -6.35
CA ILE A 2 3.20 -1.13 -4.93
C ILE A 2 3.80 0.04 -4.16
N ASP A 3 3.04 0.59 -3.22
CA ASP A 3 3.50 1.67 -2.36
C ASP A 3 4.09 1.10 -1.07
N ILE A 4 5.28 1.58 -0.69
CA ILE A 4 5.90 1.29 0.60
C ILE A 4 6.33 2.58 1.28
N VAL A 5 6.40 2.54 2.60
CA VAL A 5 6.78 3.68 3.43
C VAL A 5 8.03 3.31 4.23
N MET A 6 9.06 4.17 4.17
CA MET A 6 10.35 3.95 4.81
C MET A 6 10.80 5.18 5.61
N ASN A 7 11.61 4.95 6.64
CA ASN A 7 12.12 6.02 7.49
C ASN A 7 13.20 6.83 6.75
N SER A 8 13.03 8.15 6.67
CA SER A 8 13.95 9.05 5.97
C SER A 8 15.36 9.07 6.57
N SER A 9 15.49 8.81 7.88
CA SER A 9 16.81 8.72 8.55
C SER A 9 17.70 7.64 7.95
N GLN A 10 17.12 6.66 7.24
CA GLN A 10 17.83 5.55 6.60
C GLN A 10 18.05 5.75 5.10
N TRP A 11 17.71 6.91 4.53
CA TRP A 11 17.73 7.17 3.09
C TRP A 11 19.06 6.83 2.39
N GLU A 12 20.22 7.12 2.99
CA GLU A 12 21.54 6.75 2.44
C GLU A 12 21.71 5.24 2.36
N LYS A 13 21.38 4.53 3.43
CA LYS A 13 21.40 3.07 3.46
C LYS A 13 20.45 2.49 2.42
N ILE A 14 19.24 3.05 2.31
CA ILE A 14 18.23 2.61 1.35
C ILE A 14 18.72 2.81 -0.08
N ARG A 15 19.29 3.99 -0.41
CA ARG A 15 19.90 4.26 -1.71
C ARG A 15 21.03 3.29 -2.01
N ASN A 16 21.92 3.04 -1.06
CA ASN A 16 23.06 2.14 -1.25
C ASN A 16 22.61 0.70 -1.44
N VAL A 17 21.58 0.23 -0.72
CA VAL A 17 21.08 -1.13 -0.89
C VAL A 17 20.34 -1.27 -2.22
N LEU A 18 19.35 -0.41 -2.48
CA LEU A 18 18.48 -0.55 -3.65
C LEU A 18 19.17 -0.16 -4.95
N GLY A 19 20.09 0.81 -4.92
CA GLY A 19 20.84 1.24 -6.11
C GLY A 19 21.84 0.22 -6.62
N ASN A 20 22.17 -0.80 -5.81
CA ASN A 20 23.13 -1.85 -6.14
C ASN A 20 22.48 -3.22 -6.36
N VAL A 21 21.15 -3.28 -6.53
CA VAL A 21 20.48 -4.55 -6.84
C VAL A 21 20.58 -4.84 -8.33
N ASP A 22 21.24 -5.95 -8.68
CA ASP A 22 21.40 -6.38 -10.07
C ASP A 22 20.05 -6.57 -10.77
N GLY A 23 19.96 -6.05 -12.00
CA GLY A 23 18.73 -6.10 -12.81
C GLY A 23 17.68 -5.05 -12.45
N PHE A 24 17.93 -4.19 -11.45
CA PHE A 24 17.02 -3.11 -11.06
C PHE A 24 17.67 -1.73 -11.11
N ASP A 25 16.84 -0.72 -11.31
CA ASP A 25 17.17 0.70 -11.26
C ASP A 25 16.39 1.36 -10.12
N LEU A 26 17.01 2.39 -9.54
CA LEU A 26 16.42 3.24 -8.52
C LEU A 26 16.40 4.70 -9.01
N PHE A 27 15.21 5.23 -9.24
CA PHE A 27 15.00 6.65 -9.54
C PHE A 27 14.78 7.42 -8.24
N THR A 28 15.73 8.29 -7.87
CA THR A 28 15.75 9.05 -6.60
C THR A 28 15.66 10.56 -6.79
N PRO A 29 14.54 11.11 -7.27
CA PRO A 29 14.39 12.55 -7.38
C PRO A 29 14.31 13.22 -6.00
N SER A 30 14.83 14.44 -5.88
CA SER A 30 14.80 15.20 -4.61
C SER A 30 13.38 15.62 -4.24
N LYS A 31 12.99 15.51 -2.95
CA LYS A 31 11.70 15.96 -2.39
C LYS A 31 10.44 15.26 -2.92
N VAL A 32 10.59 14.12 -3.60
CA VAL A 32 9.49 13.32 -4.18
C VAL A 32 9.68 11.84 -3.87
N GLN A 33 8.66 11.02 -4.13
CA GLN A 33 8.75 9.56 -3.97
C GLN A 33 9.88 8.97 -4.83
N TRP A 34 10.60 7.99 -4.28
CA TRP A 34 11.54 7.21 -5.06
C TRP A 34 10.82 6.08 -5.77
N LYS A 35 11.40 5.58 -6.86
CA LYS A 35 10.81 4.50 -7.65
C LYS A 35 11.85 3.44 -7.94
N PHE A 36 11.54 2.20 -7.61
CA PHE A 36 12.40 1.05 -7.82
C PHE A 36 11.76 0.10 -8.84
N PHE A 37 12.49 -0.25 -9.90
CA PHE A 37 11.93 -0.98 -11.05
C PHE A 37 12.99 -1.81 -11.77
N MET A 38 12.55 -2.79 -12.56
CA MET A 38 13.45 -3.64 -13.34
C MET A 38 14.05 -2.88 -14.53
N LYS A 39 15.36 -3.02 -14.73
CA LYS A 39 16.14 -2.41 -15.84
C LYS A 39 15.60 -2.82 -17.21
N SER A 40 15.21 -4.08 -17.35
CA SER A 40 14.78 -4.70 -18.62
C SER A 40 13.40 -4.25 -19.10
N LEU A 41 12.64 -3.51 -18.27
CA LEU A 41 11.31 -3.06 -18.67
C LEU A 41 11.38 -2.07 -19.85
N PRO A 42 10.32 -2.00 -20.68
CA PRO A 42 10.21 -0.98 -21.72
C PRO A 42 10.24 0.43 -21.15
N GLN A 43 10.86 1.35 -21.88
CA GLN A 43 10.84 2.77 -21.53
C GLN A 43 9.42 3.32 -21.70
N GLY A 44 8.93 4.02 -20.67
CA GLY A 44 7.66 4.76 -20.72
C GLY A 44 7.85 6.26 -20.97
N ASN A 45 6.79 7.03 -20.78
CA ASN A 45 6.79 8.49 -20.85
C ASN A 45 7.29 9.21 -19.57
N ARG A 46 7.93 8.47 -18.66
CA ARG A 46 8.46 8.96 -17.38
C ARG A 46 9.91 8.49 -17.23
N PRO A 47 10.70 9.13 -16.35
CA PRO A 47 12.08 8.70 -16.06
C PRO A 47 12.18 7.37 -15.29
N PHE A 48 11.04 6.74 -14.99
CA PHE A 48 10.92 5.45 -14.34
C PHE A 48 9.98 4.56 -15.14
N LYS A 49 10.07 3.24 -14.92
CA LYS A 49 9.33 2.24 -15.69
C LYS A 49 8.20 1.63 -14.87
N PHE A 50 7.17 1.09 -15.53
CA PHE A 50 6.09 0.34 -14.90
C PHE A 50 6.23 -1.15 -15.23
N PRO A 51 5.97 -2.08 -14.29
CA PRO A 51 5.63 -1.84 -12.88
C PRO A 51 6.83 -1.37 -12.04
N ASN A 52 6.55 -0.69 -10.94
CA ASN A 52 7.55 -0.22 -9.98
C ASN A 52 7.04 -0.38 -8.54
N VAL A 53 7.97 -0.24 -7.60
CA VAL A 53 7.71 0.00 -6.18
C VAL A 53 7.91 1.50 -5.93
N ASP A 54 6.87 2.14 -5.42
CA ASP A 54 6.84 3.54 -5.02
C ASP A 54 7.23 3.65 -3.55
N ILE A 55 8.31 4.38 -3.28
CA ILE A 55 8.89 4.49 -1.95
C ILE A 55 8.64 5.91 -1.44
N PHE A 56 7.79 5.99 -0.43
CA PHE A 56 7.51 7.21 0.33
C PHE A 56 8.38 7.24 1.58
N PHE A 57 8.78 8.44 1.96
CA PHE A 57 9.59 8.64 3.17
C PHE A 57 8.79 9.34 4.25
N PHE A 58 8.98 8.90 5.50
CA PHE A 58 8.48 9.60 6.68
C PHE A 58 9.63 10.10 7.55
N ASN A 59 9.38 11.23 8.20
CA ASN A 59 10.15 11.69 9.35
C ASN A 59 9.38 11.34 10.62
N GLU A 60 10.05 11.40 11.76
CA GLU A 60 9.43 11.12 13.04
C GLU A 60 10.03 11.99 14.15
N ASP A 61 9.25 12.15 15.22
CA ASP A 61 9.70 12.63 16.52
C ASP A 61 9.44 11.56 17.59
N GLU A 62 9.40 11.94 18.86
CA GLU A 62 9.13 11.03 19.98
C GLU A 62 7.75 10.37 19.88
N THR A 63 6.76 11.04 19.27
CA THR A 63 5.34 10.70 19.37
C THR A 63 4.66 10.46 18.04
N HIS A 64 5.13 11.07 16.93
CA HIS A 64 4.47 11.06 15.64
C HIS A 64 5.41 10.71 14.49
N ILE A 65 4.81 10.26 13.39
CA ILE A 65 5.46 10.24 12.07
C ILE A 65 4.70 11.16 11.12
N TRP A 66 5.40 11.72 10.13
CA TRP A 66 4.79 12.49 9.05
C TRP A 66 5.50 12.29 7.71
N SER A 67 4.76 12.36 6.61
CA SER A 67 5.34 12.23 5.27
C SER A 67 6.27 13.39 4.92
N GLN A 68 7.42 13.03 4.37
CA GLN A 68 8.34 13.95 3.72
C GLN A 68 7.94 14.19 2.25
N THR A 69 7.29 13.21 1.61
CA THR A 69 6.87 13.27 0.21
C THR A 69 5.69 14.22 0.05
N TRP A 70 5.87 15.27 -0.78
CA TRP A 70 4.90 16.36 -0.94
C TRP A 70 3.46 15.89 -1.18
N GLY A 71 3.25 14.93 -2.08
CA GLY A 71 1.92 14.43 -2.43
C GLY A 71 1.22 13.58 -1.36
N ALA A 72 1.94 13.16 -0.32
CA ALA A 72 1.41 12.34 0.77
C ALA A 72 1.40 13.07 2.13
N LYS A 73 1.68 14.38 2.14
CA LYS A 73 1.76 15.17 3.39
C LYS A 73 0.46 15.17 4.19
N THR A 74 -0.67 15.13 3.51
CA THR A 74 -1.99 15.12 4.14
C THR A 74 -2.43 13.72 4.58
N SER A 75 -1.87 12.68 3.98
CA SER A 75 -2.30 11.28 4.15
C SER A 75 -1.48 10.49 5.17
N LEU A 76 -0.31 11.01 5.57
CA LEU A 76 0.58 10.34 6.51
C LEU A 76 1.03 11.32 7.59
N CYS A 77 0.20 11.46 8.62
CA CYS A 77 0.53 12.10 9.89
C CYS A 77 -0.17 11.31 11.00
N SER A 78 0.58 10.56 11.79
CA SER A 78 -0.02 9.59 12.73
C SER A 78 0.85 9.42 13.96
N LYS A 79 0.23 9.03 15.08
CA LYS A 79 0.97 8.66 16.28
C LYS A 79 1.79 7.41 16.02
N LYS A 80 3.02 7.39 16.53
CA LYS A 80 3.90 6.21 16.48
C LYS A 80 3.28 5.01 17.18
N SER A 81 2.50 5.24 18.25
CA SER A 81 1.78 4.19 18.97
C SER A 81 0.76 3.44 18.12
N ASP A 82 0.26 4.05 17.04
CA ASP A 82 -0.79 3.48 16.19
C ASP A 82 -0.17 2.66 15.05
N ILE A 83 1.13 2.86 14.79
CA ILE A 83 1.89 2.19 13.74
C ILE A 83 2.79 1.11 14.32
N PHE A 84 3.50 1.41 15.41
CA PHE A 84 4.54 0.58 15.99
C PHE A 84 4.11 -0.09 17.31
N PRO A 85 4.67 -1.28 17.65
CA PRO A 85 5.51 -2.12 16.79
C PRO A 85 4.73 -2.63 15.58
N LEU A 86 5.40 -2.83 14.44
CA LEU A 86 4.72 -3.28 13.22
C LEU A 86 4.11 -4.67 13.42
N ALA A 87 2.91 -4.87 12.87
CA ALA A 87 2.28 -6.17 12.75
C ALA A 87 2.70 -6.86 11.44
N ARG A 88 2.38 -8.15 11.30
CA ARG A 88 2.54 -8.88 10.04
C ARG A 88 1.17 -9.14 9.41
N ARG A 89 1.06 -8.88 8.10
CA ARG A 89 -0.13 -9.23 7.30
C ARG A 89 0.30 -9.93 6.02
N LYS A 90 -0.60 -10.77 5.51
CA LYS A 90 -0.39 -11.47 4.26
C LYS A 90 -0.71 -10.55 3.09
N PHE A 91 0.24 -10.42 2.17
CA PHE A 91 0.06 -9.75 0.89
C PHE A 91 0.60 -10.67 -0.21
N GLU A 92 -0.27 -11.11 -1.11
CA GLU A 92 0.05 -12.17 -2.07
C GLU A 92 0.60 -13.42 -1.34
N ARG A 93 1.82 -13.85 -1.69
CA ARG A 93 2.55 -14.96 -1.06
C ARG A 93 3.43 -14.55 0.11
N TRP A 94 3.47 -13.27 0.47
CA TRP A 94 4.43 -12.71 1.43
C TRP A 94 3.76 -12.31 2.75
N ASN A 95 4.51 -12.41 3.85
CA ASN A 95 4.12 -11.88 5.15
C ASN A 95 4.89 -10.58 5.42
N LEU A 96 4.26 -9.46 5.10
CA LEU A 96 4.89 -8.13 5.10
C LEU A 96 4.58 -7.38 6.39
N PRO A 97 5.49 -6.50 6.83
CA PRO A 97 5.25 -5.62 7.95
C PRO A 97 4.21 -4.55 7.56
N VAL A 98 3.27 -4.28 8.47
CA VAL A 98 2.24 -3.24 8.33
C VAL A 98 2.06 -2.50 9.66
N PRO A 99 1.42 -1.32 9.66
CA PRO A 99 1.00 -0.67 10.90
C PRO A 99 0.18 -1.60 11.80
N ARG A 100 0.34 -1.49 13.12
CA ARG A 100 -0.41 -2.34 14.06
C ARG A 100 -1.89 -2.03 14.21
N LEU A 101 -2.33 -0.82 13.87
CA LEU A 101 -3.75 -0.43 13.84
C LEU A 101 -4.18 -0.17 12.38
N VAL A 102 -3.86 -1.10 11.48
CA VAL A 102 -3.97 -0.89 10.02
C VAL A 102 -5.40 -0.57 9.59
N ASN A 103 -6.39 -1.24 10.17
CA ASN A 103 -7.79 -1.02 9.79
C ASN A 103 -8.25 0.39 10.21
N MET A 104 -7.86 0.85 11.39
CA MET A 104 -8.18 2.20 11.87
C MET A 104 -7.56 3.27 10.95
N LEU A 105 -6.28 3.11 10.59
CA LEU A 105 -5.57 4.05 9.73
C LEU A 105 -6.15 4.10 8.31
N ILE A 106 -6.49 2.94 7.72
CA ILE A 106 -7.10 2.89 6.38
C ILE A 106 -8.51 3.52 6.43
N SER A 107 -9.32 3.23 7.45
CA SER A 107 -10.65 3.83 7.59
C SER A 107 -10.58 5.35 7.79
N ALA A 108 -9.56 5.84 8.50
CA ALA A 108 -9.35 7.28 8.69
C ALA A 108 -8.99 7.99 7.36
N GLU A 109 -8.19 7.36 6.50
CA GLU A 109 -7.76 7.93 5.23
C GLU A 109 -8.83 7.80 4.13
N PHE A 110 -9.44 6.63 4.00
CA PHE A 110 -10.29 6.27 2.86
C PHE A 110 -11.78 6.22 3.18
N GLY A 111 -12.16 6.33 4.47
CA GLY A 111 -13.52 6.11 4.92
C GLY A 111 -13.93 4.65 4.79
N ASP A 112 -15.17 4.40 4.34
CA ASP A 112 -15.63 3.05 4.00
C ASP A 112 -15.01 2.61 2.66
N PHE A 113 -14.15 1.59 2.74
CA PHE A 113 -13.46 0.97 1.60
C PHE A 113 -13.93 -0.45 1.31
N ASP A 114 -14.83 -1.01 2.14
CA ASP A 114 -15.30 -2.39 2.00
C ASP A 114 -16.61 -2.44 1.15
N SER A 115 -17.43 -1.38 1.18
CA SER A 115 -18.73 -1.39 0.47
C SER A 115 -18.66 -0.97 -1.01
N ALA A 116 -17.81 0.01 -1.35
CA ALA A 116 -17.82 0.67 -2.65
C ALA A 116 -16.49 0.53 -3.41
N CYS A 117 -16.54 -0.19 -4.52
CA CYS A 117 -15.39 -0.44 -5.38
C CYS A 117 -15.32 0.65 -6.46
N LYS A 118 -14.17 1.34 -6.52
CA LYS A 118 -14.00 2.55 -7.33
C LYS A 118 -12.94 2.35 -8.41
N THR A 119 -13.17 2.98 -9.56
CA THR A 119 -12.15 3.09 -10.61
C THR A 119 -11.03 4.01 -10.13
N ALA A 120 -9.77 3.56 -10.26
CA ALA A 120 -8.62 4.39 -9.94
C ALA A 120 -8.62 5.65 -10.81
N SER A 121 -8.44 6.83 -10.19
CA SER A 121 -8.47 8.10 -10.93
C SER A 121 -7.21 8.35 -11.77
N TYR A 122 -6.15 7.57 -11.55
CA TYR A 122 -4.89 7.66 -12.28
C TYR A 122 -4.37 6.26 -12.60
N VAL A 123 -3.99 6.03 -13.86
CA VAL A 123 -3.47 4.76 -14.35
C VAL A 123 -1.95 4.86 -14.46
N HIS A 124 -1.24 4.31 -13.47
CA HIS A 124 0.22 4.38 -13.40
C HIS A 124 0.94 3.70 -14.59
N LYS A 125 0.32 2.68 -15.19
CA LYS A 125 0.86 1.99 -16.38
C LYS A 125 1.01 2.92 -17.59
N THR A 126 0.07 3.84 -17.79
CA THR A 126 0.06 4.78 -18.93
C THR A 126 0.38 6.21 -18.51
N ASN A 127 0.45 6.48 -17.21
CA ASN A 127 0.59 7.81 -16.61
C ASN A 127 -0.52 8.78 -17.02
N VAL A 128 -1.76 8.29 -17.11
CA VAL A 128 -2.92 9.07 -17.51
C VAL A 128 -3.89 9.21 -16.34
N ARG A 129 -4.33 10.45 -16.08
CA ARG A 129 -5.46 10.72 -15.18
C ARG A 129 -6.75 10.51 -15.95
N LEU A 130 -7.66 9.72 -15.39
CA LEU A 130 -8.98 9.52 -15.97
C LEU A 130 -9.87 10.73 -15.72
N SER A 131 -10.74 11.03 -16.69
CA SER A 131 -11.76 12.07 -16.53
C SER A 131 -12.82 11.62 -15.53
N SER A 132 -13.51 12.56 -14.88
CA SER A 132 -14.59 12.27 -13.93
C SER A 132 -15.67 11.37 -14.53
N VAL A 133 -15.97 11.55 -15.82
CA VAL A 133 -16.96 10.77 -16.58
C VAL A 133 -16.56 9.29 -16.75
N SER A 134 -15.27 8.98 -16.61
CA SER A 134 -14.74 7.62 -16.70
C SER A 134 -14.61 6.94 -15.33
N LEU A 135 -14.92 7.64 -14.23
CA LEU A 135 -14.85 7.09 -12.89
C LEU A 135 -16.17 6.42 -12.54
N ALA A 136 -16.13 5.11 -12.29
CA ALA A 136 -17.26 4.37 -11.75
C ALA A 136 -17.06 4.06 -10.27
N SER A 137 -18.17 4.02 -9.53
CA SER A 137 -18.27 3.48 -8.18
C SER A 137 -19.44 2.51 -8.16
N ILE A 138 -19.18 1.27 -7.76
CA ILE A 138 -20.20 0.21 -7.68
C ILE A 138 -20.12 -0.51 -6.35
N ASP A 139 -21.16 -1.25 -5.99
CA ASP A 139 -21.13 -2.16 -4.85
C ASP A 139 -20.06 -3.25 -5.08
N CYS A 140 -19.12 -3.39 -4.13
CA CYS A 140 -18.06 -4.39 -4.19
C CYS A 140 -18.60 -5.83 -4.23
N HIS A 141 -19.80 -6.09 -3.72
CA HIS A 141 -20.45 -7.40 -3.79
C HIS A 141 -20.58 -7.91 -5.23
N LEU A 142 -20.81 -7.01 -6.19
CA LEU A 142 -20.88 -7.35 -7.61
C LEU A 142 -19.55 -7.87 -8.16
N LEU A 143 -18.44 -7.61 -7.47
CA LEU A 143 -17.09 -7.98 -7.87
C LEU A 143 -16.51 -9.18 -7.12
N HIS A 144 -17.17 -9.66 -6.06
CA HIS A 144 -16.68 -10.78 -5.23
C HIS A 144 -16.44 -12.10 -6.00
N HIS A 145 -17.12 -12.28 -7.12
CA HIS A 145 -16.97 -13.45 -7.98
C HIS A 145 -15.92 -13.28 -9.08
N VAL A 146 -15.31 -12.10 -9.21
CA VAL A 146 -14.32 -11.77 -10.25
C VAL A 146 -12.94 -11.54 -9.64
N PHE A 147 -12.87 -10.75 -8.57
CA PHE A 147 -11.61 -10.30 -7.97
C PHE A 147 -11.34 -10.96 -6.61
N PRO A 148 -10.07 -10.98 -6.15
CA PRO A 148 -9.74 -11.37 -4.78
C PRO A 148 -10.33 -10.37 -3.77
N PHE A 149 -11.02 -10.89 -2.77
CA PHE A 149 -11.48 -10.11 -1.60
C PHE A 149 -11.10 -10.82 -0.30
N VAL A 150 -10.81 -10.01 0.72
CA VAL A 150 -10.58 -10.49 2.10
C VAL A 150 -11.85 -10.27 2.90
N PHE A 151 -12.42 -11.36 3.41
CA PHE A 151 -13.59 -11.36 4.28
C PHE A 151 -13.14 -11.46 5.72
N ARG A 152 -13.71 -10.63 6.61
CA ARG A 152 -13.37 -10.61 8.03
C ARG A 152 -14.53 -11.20 8.82
N GLU A 153 -14.24 -12.25 9.58
CA GLU A 153 -15.23 -12.94 10.41
C GLU A 153 -14.73 -13.00 11.86
N ILE A 154 -15.56 -12.55 12.81
CA ILE A 154 -15.28 -12.66 14.25
C ILE A 154 -15.94 -13.94 14.75
N ASN A 155 -15.17 -15.03 14.78
CA ASN A 155 -15.66 -16.34 15.21
C ASN A 155 -15.20 -16.70 16.63
N GLU A 156 -14.20 -15.98 17.17
CA GLU A 156 -13.61 -16.17 18.49
C GLU A 156 -13.41 -14.79 19.16
N PRO A 157 -13.65 -14.65 20.47
CA PRO A 157 -13.37 -13.40 21.18
C PRO A 157 -11.90 -12.97 21.02
N GLY A 158 -11.68 -11.72 20.60
CA GLY A 158 -10.34 -11.17 20.43
C GLY A 158 -9.60 -11.58 19.15
N VAL A 159 -10.24 -12.31 18.22
CA VAL A 159 -9.62 -12.76 16.96
C VAL A 159 -10.52 -12.50 15.76
N ILE A 160 -9.94 -11.94 14.70
CA ILE A 160 -10.53 -11.83 13.37
C ILE A 160 -9.95 -12.94 12.49
N ASN A 161 -10.82 -13.69 11.83
CA ASN A 161 -10.45 -14.55 10.71
C ASN A 161 -10.51 -13.73 9.42
N GLU A 162 -9.35 -13.48 8.82
CA GLU A 162 -9.25 -12.91 7.48
C GLU A 162 -9.21 -14.04 6.46
N ILE A 163 -10.22 -14.12 5.59
CA ILE A 163 -10.40 -15.18 4.60
C ILE A 163 -10.32 -14.56 3.21
N CYS A 164 -9.26 -14.90 2.46
CA CYS A 164 -9.16 -14.50 1.06
C CYS A 164 -9.97 -15.45 0.19
N LYS A 165 -10.88 -14.91 -0.62
CA LYS A 165 -11.65 -15.64 -1.63
C LYS A 165 -11.39 -15.07 -3.01
N VAL A 166 -11.29 -15.94 -4.02
CA VAL A 166 -11.18 -15.60 -5.45
C VAL A 166 -12.25 -16.38 -6.20
N GLY A 167 -13.10 -15.68 -6.94
CA GLY A 167 -14.22 -16.34 -7.63
C GLY A 167 -15.16 -17.08 -6.66
N GLY A 168 -15.38 -16.50 -5.47
CA GLY A 168 -16.15 -17.13 -4.38
C GLY A 168 -15.46 -18.29 -3.66
N LYS A 169 -14.31 -18.79 -4.13
CA LYS A 169 -13.58 -19.91 -3.52
C LYS A 169 -12.52 -19.43 -2.55
N LYS A 170 -12.45 -20.05 -1.37
CA LYS A 170 -11.39 -19.76 -0.38
C LYS A 170 -10.03 -20.17 -0.93
N VAL A 171 -9.10 -19.22 -0.97
CA VAL A 171 -7.69 -19.45 -1.38
C VAL A 171 -6.71 -19.33 -0.21
N GLY A 172 -7.15 -18.76 0.91
CA GLY A 172 -6.35 -18.68 2.13
C GLY A 172 -7.15 -18.14 3.31
N ALA A 173 -6.63 -18.36 4.51
CA ALA A 173 -7.11 -17.69 5.72
C ALA A 173 -5.96 -17.46 6.69
N ILE A 174 -6.09 -16.42 7.51
CA ILE A 174 -5.19 -16.13 8.62
C ILE A 174 -6.02 -15.66 9.82
N LYS A 175 -5.58 -16.06 11.01
CA LYS A 175 -6.10 -15.55 12.28
C LYS A 175 -5.26 -14.35 12.69
N VAL A 176 -5.91 -13.21 12.92
CA VAL A 176 -5.27 -11.99 13.41
C VAL A 176 -5.93 -11.55 14.71
N PRO A 177 -5.16 -11.09 15.72
CA PRO A 177 -5.76 -10.50 16.91
C PRO A 177 -6.62 -9.29 16.53
N ILE A 178 -7.73 -9.07 17.25
CA ILE A 178 -8.46 -7.80 17.19
C ILE A 178 -7.51 -6.71 17.70
N GLU A 179 -7.23 -5.76 16.82
CA GLU A 179 -6.48 -4.55 17.15
C GLU A 179 -7.37 -3.66 18.03
N LEU A 180 -7.14 -3.67 19.34
CA LEU A 180 -7.72 -2.74 20.32
C LEU A 180 -6.92 -1.43 20.35
#